data_AF-A0A840V504-F1
#
_entry.id   AF-A0A840V504-F1
#
_cell.length_a   1.000
_cell.length_b   1.000
_cell.length_c   1.000
_cell.angle_alpha   90.00
_cell.angle_beta   90.00
_cell.angle_gamma   90.00
#
_symmetry.space_group_name_H-M   'P 1'
#
loop_
_entity.id
_entity.type
_entity.pdbx_description
1 polymer ?
#
loop_
_entity_poly.entity_id
_entity_poly.type
_entity_poly.pdbx_seq_one_letter_code
_entity_poly.pdbx_strand_id
1 'polypeptide(L)'
;MMTVRHLLAAFLLVVSALVAPMQAQSERSIQFRALCLQYQNDVRSGRVPSGKGGSGEVEFFTGGFGELHQGTFKDNTAVFYVEDSSAPDGKRIIASGKLAEGNVQLFLLVPDGEKDRAYRIQCFADDVAHFPMGGVRFLNLTSFPARLELAGTTLKPVNPGTAQVYPMVTKADEWNMYQVRLELQAPTGQWATISSPSWKALKTKRDFVVITIDPKSKRPKIFSFKDLPPWLENPESAGNP
;
A
#
# COMPACT_ATOMS: atom_id res chain seq x y z
N MET A 1 27.82 83.20 9.20
CA MET A 1 27.98 82.59 7.86
C MET A 1 28.10 81.08 8.06
N MET A 2 27.05 80.32 7.77
CA MET A 2 26.99 78.86 7.86
C MET A 2 26.64 78.33 6.48
N THR A 3 27.52 77.52 5.90
CA THR A 3 27.36 76.90 4.58
C THR A 3 26.64 75.55 4.68
N VAL A 4 25.53 75.48 3.94
CA VAL A 4 24.79 74.28 3.52
C VAL A 4 25.62 73.51 2.48
N ARG A 5 25.51 72.16 2.43
CA ARG A 5 25.37 71.29 1.22
C ARG A 5 25.62 69.80 1.53
N HIS A 6 24.58 68.95 1.50
CA HIS A 6 24.26 67.93 0.47
C HIS A 6 24.69 66.50 0.87
N LEU A 7 23.75 65.60 1.18
CA LEU A 7 23.10 64.64 0.26
C LEU A 7 24.04 63.52 -0.20
N LEU A 8 23.96 62.35 0.45
CA LEU A 8 24.30 61.08 -0.21
C LEU A 8 23.45 59.94 0.36
N ALA A 9 22.35 59.67 -0.35
CA ALA A 9 21.61 58.43 -0.29
C ALA A 9 22.27 57.42 -1.24
N ALA A 10 22.60 56.23 -0.75
CA ALA A 10 22.91 55.05 -1.56
C ALA A 10 22.37 53.84 -0.77
N PHE A 11 21.09 53.50 -0.94
CA PHE A 11 20.63 52.50 -1.90
C PHE A 11 21.40 51.16 -1.78
N LEU A 12 21.30 50.51 -0.61
CA LEU A 12 21.59 49.09 -0.50
C LEU A 12 20.38 48.32 -1.02
N LEU A 13 20.38 48.09 -2.33
CA LEU A 13 19.42 47.26 -3.04
C LEU A 13 19.69 45.81 -2.63
N VAL A 14 18.94 45.33 -1.63
CA VAL A 14 18.94 43.91 -1.24
C VAL A 14 18.33 43.14 -2.40
N VAL A 15 19.20 42.63 -3.28
CA VAL A 15 18.87 41.58 -4.24
C VAL A 15 18.67 40.31 -3.41
N SER A 16 17.48 40.18 -2.80
CA SER A 16 16.97 38.90 -2.31
C SER A 16 16.72 38.04 -3.53
N ALA A 17 17.77 37.37 -4.00
CA ALA A 17 17.67 36.34 -5.00
C ALA A 17 16.58 35.37 -4.59
N LEU A 18 15.52 35.32 -5.39
CA LEU A 18 14.58 34.21 -5.43
C LEU A 18 15.36 32.95 -5.83
N VAL A 19 16.07 32.35 -4.88
CA VAL A 19 16.43 30.95 -4.98
C VAL A 19 15.14 30.21 -4.64
N ALA A 20 14.28 30.05 -5.65
CA ALA A 20 13.24 29.04 -5.58
C ALA A 20 13.99 27.72 -5.28
N PRO A 21 13.68 27.02 -4.17
CA PRO A 21 14.24 25.71 -3.98
C PRO A 21 13.80 24.88 -5.18
N MET A 22 14.74 24.53 -6.06
CA MET A 22 14.56 23.39 -6.95
C MET A 22 14.28 22.23 -6.00
N GLN A 23 13.00 21.91 -5.80
CA GLN A 23 12.61 20.65 -5.21
C GLN A 23 13.07 19.61 -6.22
N ALA A 24 14.27 19.08 -6.00
CA ALA A 24 14.73 17.90 -6.69
C ALA A 24 13.62 16.87 -6.52
N GLN A 25 12.93 16.53 -7.61
CA GLN A 25 11.92 15.48 -7.60
C GLN A 25 12.61 14.23 -7.08
N SER A 26 12.27 13.83 -5.86
CA SER A 26 12.91 12.70 -5.20
C SER A 26 12.47 11.43 -5.90
N GLU A 27 13.36 10.88 -6.73
CA GLU A 27 13.18 9.54 -7.28
C GLU A 27 13.53 8.50 -6.21
N ARG A 28 12.63 7.56 -5.97
CA ARG A 28 12.83 6.45 -5.03
C ARG A 28 12.83 5.13 -5.79
N SER A 29 13.88 4.33 -5.63
CA SER A 29 13.86 2.93 -6.07
C SER A 29 13.19 2.09 -4.99
N ILE A 30 12.17 1.32 -5.39
CA ILE A 30 11.36 0.49 -4.49
C ILE A 30 11.33 -0.92 -5.06
N GLN A 31 11.64 -1.90 -4.22
CA GLN A 31 11.29 -3.29 -4.47
C GLN A 31 9.84 -3.50 -4.04
N PHE A 32 9.03 -4.17 -4.85
CA PHE A 32 7.64 -4.38 -4.52
C PHE A 32 7.06 -5.67 -5.07
N ARG A 33 6.01 -6.15 -4.40
CA ARG A 33 5.12 -7.19 -4.91
C ARG A 33 3.75 -6.59 -5.20
N ALA A 34 3.06 -7.10 -6.21
CA ALA A 34 1.70 -6.69 -6.53
C ALA A 34 0.69 -7.72 -6.00
N LEU A 35 -0.42 -7.23 -5.46
CA LEU A 35 -1.59 -8.03 -5.09
C LEU A 35 -2.84 -7.30 -5.58
N CYS A 36 -3.67 -7.95 -6.38
CA CYS A 36 -4.90 -7.37 -6.92
C CYS A 36 -6.12 -7.99 -6.26
N LEU A 37 -7.07 -7.20 -5.77
CA LEU A 37 -8.26 -7.78 -5.14
C LEU A 37 -9.22 -8.42 -6.15
N GLN A 38 -9.34 -7.81 -7.34
CA GLN A 38 -10.15 -8.29 -8.45
C GLN A 38 -9.80 -7.48 -9.70
N TYR A 39 -9.94 -8.09 -10.87
CA TYR A 39 -9.74 -7.38 -12.12
C TYR A 39 -10.83 -6.33 -12.38
N GLN A 40 -10.44 -5.20 -12.97
CA GLN A 40 -11.31 -4.13 -13.42
C GLN A 40 -10.96 -3.77 -14.87
N ASN A 41 -11.99 -3.63 -15.73
CA ASN A 41 -11.86 -3.24 -17.13
C ASN A 41 -10.86 -4.10 -17.93
N ASP A 42 -10.83 -5.41 -17.64
CA ASP A 42 -9.89 -6.39 -18.23
C ASP A 42 -8.39 -6.07 -18.05
N VAL A 43 -8.05 -5.12 -17.17
CA VAL A 43 -6.66 -4.75 -16.87
C VAL A 43 -6.04 -5.80 -15.95
N ARG A 44 -5.14 -6.62 -16.50
CA ARG A 44 -4.48 -7.73 -15.78
C ARG A 44 -2.97 -7.55 -15.60
N SER A 45 -2.37 -6.56 -16.25
CA SER A 45 -0.98 -6.20 -16.08
C SER A 45 -0.83 -4.69 -16.24
N GLY A 46 0.33 -4.18 -15.82
CA GLY A 46 0.72 -2.80 -16.01
C GLY A 46 2.23 -2.68 -16.10
N ARG A 47 2.70 -1.59 -16.70
CA ARG A 47 4.11 -1.24 -16.74
C ARG A 47 4.45 -0.30 -15.59
N VAL A 48 5.61 -0.51 -14.99
CA VAL A 48 6.22 0.40 -14.01
C VAL A 48 7.49 1.01 -14.60
N PRO A 49 7.82 2.27 -14.27
CA PRO A 49 9.11 2.83 -14.63
C PRO A 49 10.25 2.09 -13.93
N SER A 50 11.34 1.81 -14.64
CA SER A 50 12.52 1.14 -14.10
C SER A 50 13.81 1.84 -14.54
N GLY A 51 14.61 2.34 -13.59
CA GLY A 51 15.98 2.81 -13.85
C GLY A 51 16.12 3.78 -15.04
N LYS A 52 17.20 3.65 -15.82
CA LYS A 52 17.63 4.54 -16.93
C LYS A 52 16.64 4.61 -18.12
N GLY A 53 15.41 5.04 -17.89
CA GLY A 53 14.36 5.19 -18.90
C GLY A 53 13.66 3.88 -19.31
N GLY A 54 13.91 2.78 -18.61
CA GLY A 54 13.26 1.49 -18.88
C GLY A 54 11.86 1.40 -18.27
N SER A 55 11.16 0.32 -18.60
CA SER A 55 9.97 -0.10 -17.88
C SER A 55 9.89 -1.62 -17.77
N GLY A 56 9.37 -2.10 -16.65
CA GLY A 56 9.08 -3.51 -16.42
C GLY A 56 7.58 -3.76 -16.50
N GLU A 57 7.17 -4.86 -17.11
CA GLU A 57 5.79 -5.35 -17.02
C GLU A 57 5.59 -6.10 -15.70
N VAL A 58 4.42 -5.90 -15.09
CA VAL A 58 4.01 -6.51 -13.83
C VAL A 58 2.61 -7.09 -14.02
N GLU A 59 2.48 -8.39 -13.84
CA GLU A 59 1.20 -9.07 -13.82
C GLU A 59 0.47 -8.84 -12.49
N PHE A 60 -0.85 -8.70 -12.56
CA PHE A 60 -1.72 -8.53 -11.41
C PHE A 60 -2.34 -9.88 -11.02
N PHE A 61 -1.97 -10.38 -9.85
CA PHE A 61 -2.48 -11.64 -9.33
C PHE A 61 -3.63 -11.41 -8.36
N THR A 62 -4.73 -12.15 -8.55
CA THR A 62 -5.92 -12.11 -7.66
C THR A 62 -5.97 -13.26 -6.65
N GLY A 63 -5.18 -14.31 -6.86
CA GLY A 63 -5.10 -15.48 -5.99
C GLY A 63 -4.01 -15.40 -4.91
N GLY A 64 -3.10 -14.43 -4.98
CA GLY A 64 -1.95 -14.36 -4.11
C GLY A 64 -1.00 -13.22 -4.47
N PHE A 65 0.12 -13.19 -3.77
CA PHE A 65 1.18 -12.21 -3.99
C PHE A 65 1.93 -12.52 -5.27
N GLY A 66 2.15 -11.51 -6.11
CA GLY A 66 3.03 -11.60 -7.27
C GLY A 66 4.50 -11.68 -6.89
N GLU A 67 5.34 -11.78 -7.92
CA GLU A 67 6.79 -11.79 -7.80
C GLU A 67 7.33 -10.44 -7.27
N LEU A 68 8.60 -10.46 -6.84
CA LEU A 68 9.30 -9.26 -6.43
C LEU A 68 9.83 -8.52 -7.66
N HIS A 69 9.35 -7.29 -7.84
CA HIS A 69 9.77 -6.38 -8.91
C HIS A 69 10.57 -5.22 -8.34
N GLN A 70 11.28 -4.49 -9.19
CA GLN A 70 11.93 -3.24 -8.85
C GLN A 70 11.41 -2.11 -9.74
N GLY A 71 11.02 -1.00 -9.13
CA GLY A 71 10.56 0.20 -9.82
C GLY A 71 11.28 1.46 -9.33
N THR A 72 11.25 2.51 -10.14
CA THR A 72 11.74 3.84 -9.79
C THR A 72 10.58 4.83 -9.89
N PHE A 73 10.22 5.43 -8.76
CA PHE A 73 9.01 6.24 -8.64
C PHE A 73 9.37 7.68 -8.28
N LYS A 74 8.70 8.64 -8.92
CA LYS A 74 8.89 10.08 -8.65
C LYS A 74 7.85 10.57 -7.66
N ASP A 75 8.15 11.67 -6.99
CA ASP A 75 7.20 12.41 -6.14
C ASP A 75 6.47 11.53 -5.11
N ASN A 76 7.18 10.51 -4.61
CA ASN A 76 6.67 9.53 -3.65
C ASN A 76 5.35 8.83 -4.07
N THR A 77 5.14 8.62 -5.38
CA THR A 77 3.90 8.08 -5.94
C THR A 77 4.17 6.82 -6.75
N ALA A 78 3.59 5.69 -6.33
CA ALA A 78 3.52 4.48 -7.12
C ALA A 78 2.57 4.69 -8.29
N VAL A 79 2.99 4.29 -9.49
CA VAL A 79 2.16 4.35 -10.71
C VAL A 79 2.33 3.07 -11.53
N PHE A 80 1.23 2.57 -12.06
CA PHE A 80 1.21 1.63 -13.18
C PHE A 80 0.57 2.32 -14.38
N TYR A 81 1.12 2.06 -15.56
CA TYR A 81 0.58 2.58 -16.81
C TYR A 81 0.49 1.48 -17.87
N VAL A 82 -0.28 1.74 -18.92
CA VAL A 82 -0.27 0.97 -20.17
C VAL A 82 0.16 1.89 -21.31
N GLU A 83 0.76 1.31 -22.34
CA GLU A 83 1.04 2.04 -23.58
C GLU A 83 -0.29 2.36 -24.27
N ASP A 84 -0.50 3.62 -24.61
CA ASP A 84 -1.74 4.14 -25.19
C ASP A 84 -1.40 5.29 -26.13
N SER A 85 -1.48 5.05 -27.45
CA SER A 85 -1.15 6.04 -28.46
C SER A 85 -2.08 7.25 -28.47
N SER A 86 -3.21 7.20 -27.77
CA SER A 86 -4.12 8.34 -27.61
C SER A 86 -3.72 9.28 -26.47
N ALA A 87 -2.83 8.84 -25.57
CA ALA A 87 -2.34 9.67 -24.47
C ALA A 87 -1.21 10.62 -24.95
N PRO A 88 -1.10 11.85 -24.40
CA PRO A 88 -0.10 12.85 -24.85
C PRO A 88 1.36 12.39 -24.78
N ASP A 89 1.70 11.52 -23.83
CA ASP A 89 3.03 10.95 -23.61
C ASP A 89 3.11 9.47 -24.05
N GLY A 90 2.09 8.97 -24.74
CA GLY A 90 1.95 7.57 -25.12
C GLY A 90 1.62 6.64 -23.95
N LYS A 91 1.36 7.16 -22.75
CA LYS A 91 1.14 6.36 -21.54
C LYS A 91 -0.14 6.74 -20.84
N ARG A 92 -0.99 5.76 -20.56
CA ARG A 92 -2.19 5.97 -19.74
C ARG A 92 -1.99 5.35 -18.36
N ILE A 93 -2.08 6.16 -17.32
CA ILE A 93 -2.02 5.70 -15.92
C ILE A 93 -3.26 4.87 -15.62
N ILE A 94 -3.05 3.60 -15.26
CA ILE A 94 -4.11 2.66 -14.89
C ILE A 94 -4.22 2.45 -13.39
N ALA A 95 -3.15 2.76 -12.64
CA ALA A 95 -3.19 2.73 -11.19
C ALA A 95 -2.21 3.74 -10.58
N SER A 96 -2.59 4.32 -9.45
CA SER A 96 -1.68 5.17 -8.68
C SER A 96 -1.96 5.16 -7.18
N GLY A 97 -0.95 5.49 -6.38
CA GLY A 97 -1.08 5.63 -4.93
C GLY A 97 0.19 6.15 -4.28
N LYS A 98 0.07 6.67 -3.05
CA LYS A 98 1.22 7.16 -2.29
C LYS A 98 2.09 5.98 -1.83
N LEU A 99 3.40 6.07 -2.01
CA LEU A 99 4.34 5.08 -1.48
C LEU A 99 4.31 5.08 0.05
N ALA A 100 4.47 3.90 0.63
CA ALA A 100 4.70 3.73 2.06
C ALA A 100 6.16 4.06 2.43
N GLU A 101 6.45 3.99 3.72
CA GLU A 101 7.81 3.97 4.25
C GLU A 101 8.52 2.66 3.88
N GLY A 102 9.85 2.68 3.93
CA GLY A 102 10.69 1.53 3.55
C GLY A 102 10.90 1.34 2.05
N ASN A 103 11.82 0.45 1.70
CA ASN A 103 12.23 0.16 0.31
C ASN A 103 11.63 -1.14 -0.26
N VAL A 104 11.05 -1.99 0.60
CA VAL A 104 10.34 -3.21 0.19
C VAL A 104 8.86 -3.02 0.52
N GLN A 105 7.99 -3.04 -0.50
CA GLN A 105 6.59 -2.69 -0.34
C GLN A 105 5.63 -3.69 -1.00
N LEU A 106 4.42 -3.79 -0.45
CA LEU A 106 3.29 -4.44 -1.09
C LEU A 106 2.45 -3.37 -1.75
N PHE A 107 2.18 -3.53 -3.05
CA PHE A 107 1.23 -2.73 -3.79
C PHE A 107 -0.09 -3.48 -3.89
N LEU A 108 -1.06 -3.11 -3.05
CA LEU A 108 -2.42 -3.63 -3.13
C LEU A 108 -3.23 -2.81 -4.14
N LEU A 109 -3.56 -3.42 -5.28
CA LEU A 109 -4.43 -2.84 -6.29
C LEU A 109 -5.90 -3.03 -5.89
N VAL A 110 -6.56 -1.92 -5.57
CA VAL A 110 -7.98 -1.89 -5.23
C VAL A 110 -8.75 -1.23 -6.37
N PRO A 111 -9.82 -1.86 -6.88
CA PRO A 111 -10.73 -1.24 -7.85
C PRO A 111 -11.15 0.17 -7.42
N ASP A 112 -11.05 1.13 -8.33
CA ASP A 112 -11.28 2.55 -8.01
C ASP A 112 -12.53 3.14 -8.66
N GLY A 113 -13.18 2.40 -9.55
CA GLY A 113 -14.42 2.83 -10.23
C GLY A 113 -14.27 4.06 -11.15
N GLU A 114 -13.08 4.66 -11.23
CA GLU A 114 -12.78 5.75 -12.18
C GLU A 114 -12.67 5.21 -13.62
N LYS A 115 -13.04 6.06 -14.58
CA LYS A 115 -13.08 5.67 -16.00
C LYS A 115 -11.70 5.36 -16.56
N ASP A 116 -10.73 6.24 -16.27
CA ASP A 116 -9.40 6.18 -16.88
C ASP A 116 -8.36 5.50 -15.97
N ARG A 117 -8.67 5.38 -14.67
CA ARG A 117 -7.87 4.69 -13.66
C ARG A 117 -8.60 3.45 -13.14
N ALA A 118 -8.10 2.28 -13.51
CA ALA A 118 -8.69 1.01 -13.10
C ALA A 118 -8.52 0.77 -11.59
N TYR A 119 -7.39 1.16 -11.00
CA TYR A 119 -7.09 0.87 -9.60
C TYR A 119 -6.52 2.05 -8.84
N ARG A 120 -6.78 2.11 -7.54
CA ARG A 120 -5.97 2.85 -6.58
C ARG A 120 -5.01 1.87 -5.91
N ILE A 121 -3.79 2.32 -5.67
CA ILE A 121 -2.76 1.52 -5.01
C ILE A 121 -2.73 1.89 -3.52
N GLN A 122 -2.86 0.88 -2.66
CA GLN A 122 -2.46 1.02 -1.27
C GLN A 122 -1.11 0.36 -1.07
N CYS A 123 -0.12 1.18 -0.74
CA CYS A 123 1.23 0.72 -0.48
C CYS A 123 1.39 0.41 1.01
N PHE A 124 2.05 -0.70 1.32
CA PHE A 124 2.41 -1.08 2.69
C PHE A 124 3.89 -1.47 2.73
N ALA A 125 4.62 -1.12 3.78
CA ALA A 125 5.93 -1.71 4.03
C ALA A 125 5.79 -3.24 4.13
N ASP A 126 6.65 -4.00 3.48
CA ASP A 126 6.50 -5.46 3.34
C ASP A 126 7.68 -6.24 3.94
N ASP A 127 8.67 -5.54 4.50
CA ASP A 127 9.75 -6.16 5.27
C ASP A 127 9.27 -6.77 6.61
N VAL A 128 10.14 -7.58 7.21
CA VAL A 128 9.85 -8.33 8.44
C VAL A 128 9.72 -7.42 9.67
N ALA A 129 10.33 -6.23 9.66
CA ALA A 129 10.20 -5.30 10.78
C ALA A 129 8.79 -4.70 10.86
N HIS A 130 8.18 -4.43 9.70
CA HIS A 130 6.81 -3.89 9.60
C HIS A 130 5.73 -4.95 9.48
N PHE A 131 6.06 -6.13 8.95
CA PHE A 131 5.15 -7.27 8.84
C PHE A 131 5.85 -8.58 9.22
N PRO A 132 5.95 -8.87 10.53
CA PRO A 132 6.70 -10.00 11.03
C PRO A 132 6.07 -11.33 10.62
N MET A 133 6.92 -12.35 10.52
CA MET A 133 6.50 -13.72 10.28
C MET A 133 5.58 -14.24 11.39
N GLY A 134 4.58 -15.04 11.02
CA GLY A 134 3.47 -15.45 11.89
C GLY A 134 2.42 -14.37 12.14
N GLY A 135 2.67 -13.13 11.71
CA GLY A 135 1.76 -11.99 11.92
C GLY A 135 0.56 -11.98 10.98
N VAL A 136 -0.46 -11.21 11.38
CA VAL A 136 -1.67 -10.96 10.59
C VAL A 136 -1.76 -9.48 10.26
N ARG A 137 -1.82 -9.13 8.98
CA ARG A 137 -2.17 -7.78 8.53
C ARG A 137 -3.65 -7.74 8.16
N PHE A 138 -4.39 -6.88 8.84
CA PHE A 138 -5.82 -6.69 8.61
C PHE A 138 -6.10 -5.30 8.05
N LEU A 139 -6.67 -5.25 6.86
CA LEU A 139 -7.03 -4.03 6.14
C LEU A 139 -8.55 -3.88 6.07
N ASN A 140 -9.05 -2.74 6.55
CA ASN A 140 -10.47 -2.43 6.52
C ASN A 140 -10.79 -1.44 5.39
N LEU A 141 -11.42 -1.92 4.32
CA LEU A 141 -11.91 -1.12 3.19
C LEU A 141 -13.43 -0.90 3.22
N THR A 142 -14.08 -1.18 4.36
CA THR A 142 -15.49 -0.85 4.56
C THR A 142 -15.65 0.58 5.11
N SER A 143 -16.89 1.04 5.21
CA SER A 143 -17.24 2.33 5.83
C SER A 143 -17.39 2.30 7.35
N PHE A 144 -17.24 1.12 7.98
CA PHE A 144 -17.43 0.96 9.43
C PHE A 144 -16.19 0.35 10.08
N PRO A 145 -15.94 0.59 11.37
CA PRO A 145 -14.87 -0.10 12.09
C PRO A 145 -15.03 -1.62 12.02
N ALA A 146 -13.93 -2.32 11.80
CA ALA A 146 -13.88 -3.78 11.78
C ALA A 146 -12.83 -4.25 12.80
N ARG A 147 -13.00 -5.44 13.37
CA ARG A 147 -12.01 -6.01 14.29
C ARG A 147 -11.87 -7.51 14.11
N LEU A 148 -10.75 -8.00 14.60
CA LEU A 148 -10.47 -9.42 14.72
C LEU A 148 -10.56 -9.85 16.18
N GLU A 149 -11.06 -11.05 16.40
CA GLU A 149 -10.76 -11.84 17.58
C GLU A 149 -9.89 -13.01 17.17
N LEU A 150 -8.73 -13.16 17.80
CA LEU A 150 -7.80 -14.26 17.52
C LEU A 150 -7.61 -15.08 18.79
N ALA A 151 -7.88 -16.39 18.72
CA ALA A 151 -7.75 -17.31 19.86
C ALA A 151 -8.51 -16.89 21.14
N GLY A 152 -9.66 -16.21 20.96
CA GLY A 152 -10.49 -15.71 22.05
C GLY A 152 -10.10 -14.32 22.57
N THR A 153 -9.08 -13.67 21.99
CA THR A 153 -8.68 -12.31 22.34
C THR A 153 -9.20 -11.31 21.33
N THR A 154 -10.12 -10.43 21.77
CA THR A 154 -10.64 -9.34 20.94
C THR A 154 -9.56 -8.27 20.76
N LEU A 155 -9.22 -7.96 19.52
CA LEU A 155 -8.18 -7.00 19.19
C LEU A 155 -8.74 -5.59 18.99
N LYS A 156 -7.85 -4.59 19.02
CA LYS A 156 -8.20 -3.20 18.77
C LYS A 156 -8.88 -3.07 17.39
N PRO A 157 -10.01 -2.36 17.29
CA PRO A 157 -10.65 -2.09 16.01
C PRO A 157 -9.76 -1.35 15.01
N VAL A 158 -9.96 -1.67 13.74
CA VAL A 158 -9.34 -1.03 12.58
C VAL A 158 -10.36 -0.11 11.92
N ASN A 159 -9.98 1.15 11.78
CA ASN A 159 -10.85 2.18 11.19
C ASN A 159 -10.96 2.02 9.66
N PRO A 160 -12.04 2.54 9.06
CA PRO A 160 -12.18 2.62 7.60
C PRO A 160 -10.94 3.17 6.89
N GLY A 161 -10.51 2.49 5.83
CA GLY A 161 -9.36 2.89 5.01
C GLY A 161 -7.99 2.62 5.63
N THR A 162 -7.90 2.00 6.81
CA THR A 162 -6.64 1.76 7.52
C THR A 162 -6.32 0.28 7.65
N ALA A 163 -5.04 -0.03 7.87
CA ALA A 163 -4.58 -1.38 8.19
C ALA A 163 -3.93 -1.42 9.58
N GLN A 164 -4.00 -2.60 10.19
CA GLN A 164 -3.29 -2.92 11.42
C GLN A 164 -2.54 -4.23 11.24
N VAL A 165 -1.32 -4.31 11.79
CA VAL A 165 -0.58 -5.56 11.92
C VAL A 165 -0.72 -6.06 13.36
N TYR A 166 -1.05 -7.33 13.50
CA TYR A 166 -1.14 -8.03 14.78
C TYR A 166 -0.04 -9.08 14.87
N PRO A 167 0.52 -9.30 16.07
CA PRO A 167 1.58 -10.27 16.27
C PRO A 167 1.09 -11.69 16.09
N MET A 168 2.03 -12.63 16.06
CA MET A 168 1.74 -14.05 15.96
C MET A 168 0.86 -14.53 17.13
N VAL A 169 -0.15 -15.32 16.79
CA VAL A 169 -0.98 -16.04 17.75
C VAL A 169 -0.20 -17.23 18.30
N THR A 170 0.06 -17.24 19.61
CA THR A 170 0.79 -18.32 20.29
C THR A 170 -0.13 -19.37 20.90
N LYS A 171 -1.41 -19.04 21.10
CA LYS A 171 -2.43 -19.96 21.62
C LYS A 171 -3.11 -20.69 20.47
N ALA A 172 -2.71 -21.94 20.26
CA ALA A 172 -3.29 -22.84 19.27
C ALA A 172 -3.67 -24.18 19.91
N ASP A 173 -4.55 -24.94 19.26
CA ASP A 173 -4.90 -26.31 19.64
C ASP A 173 -3.80 -27.32 19.25
N GLU A 174 -4.05 -28.61 19.51
CA GLU A 174 -3.13 -29.72 19.19
C GLU A 174 -2.84 -29.86 17.68
N TRP A 175 -3.68 -29.28 16.82
CA TRP A 175 -3.53 -29.25 15.36
C TRP A 175 -2.88 -27.95 14.87
N ASN A 176 -2.36 -27.16 15.81
CA ASN A 176 -1.78 -25.85 15.57
C ASN A 176 -2.76 -24.88 14.87
N MET A 177 -4.05 -24.97 15.22
CA MET A 177 -5.10 -24.08 14.75
C MET A 177 -5.63 -23.16 15.85
N TYR A 178 -6.20 -22.04 15.45
CA TYR A 178 -6.91 -21.13 16.34
C TYR A 178 -8.17 -20.57 15.68
N GLN A 179 -9.17 -20.28 16.51
CA GLN A 179 -10.39 -19.63 16.06
C GLN A 179 -10.14 -18.16 15.76
N VAL A 180 -10.74 -17.69 14.67
CA VAL A 180 -10.74 -16.30 14.24
C VAL A 180 -12.18 -15.85 14.13
N ARG A 181 -12.52 -14.70 14.71
CA ARG A 181 -13.80 -14.03 14.41
C ARG A 181 -13.51 -12.69 13.75
N LEU A 182 -14.11 -12.46 12.59
CA LEU A 182 -14.16 -11.14 11.97
C LEU A 182 -15.48 -10.49 12.35
N GLU A 183 -15.41 -9.29 12.89
CA GLU A 183 -16.57 -8.53 13.28
C GLU A 183 -16.56 -7.16 12.61
N LEU A 184 -17.75 -6.71 12.20
CA LEU A 184 -17.98 -5.39 11.64
C LEU A 184 -18.95 -4.64 12.56
N GLN A 185 -18.65 -3.38 12.83
CA GLN A 185 -19.55 -2.55 13.61
C GLN A 185 -20.72 -2.10 12.73
N ALA A 186 -21.95 -2.36 13.18
CA ALA A 186 -23.16 -1.85 12.56
C ALA A 186 -23.32 -0.34 12.84
N PRO A 187 -24.16 0.39 12.07
CA PRO A 187 -24.48 1.79 12.35
C PRO A 187 -24.99 2.06 13.77
N THR A 188 -25.61 1.06 14.40
CA THR A 188 -26.10 1.12 15.79
C THR A 188 -24.99 1.00 16.84
N GLY A 189 -23.74 0.83 16.42
CA GLY A 189 -22.59 0.61 17.31
C GLY A 189 -22.40 -0.85 17.75
N GLN A 190 -23.34 -1.73 17.44
CA GLN A 190 -23.25 -3.16 17.77
C GLN A 190 -22.26 -3.88 16.86
N TRP A 191 -21.54 -4.87 17.41
CA TRP A 191 -20.62 -5.71 16.64
C TRP A 191 -21.37 -6.93 16.09
N ALA A 192 -21.25 -7.17 14.79
CA ALA A 192 -21.80 -8.35 14.14
C ALA A 192 -20.67 -9.23 13.61
N THR A 193 -20.69 -10.52 13.96
CA THR A 193 -19.77 -11.50 13.38
C THR A 193 -20.13 -11.74 11.92
N ILE A 194 -19.17 -11.47 11.03
CA ILE A 194 -19.34 -11.66 9.58
C ILE A 194 -18.66 -12.94 9.07
N SER A 195 -17.70 -13.47 9.83
CA SER A 195 -17.00 -14.71 9.52
C SER A 195 -16.33 -15.27 10.77
N SER A 196 -16.28 -16.60 10.88
CA SER A 196 -15.67 -17.30 12.02
C SER A 196 -14.81 -18.50 11.57
N PRO A 197 -13.73 -18.31 10.80
CA PRO A 197 -12.91 -19.41 10.33
C PRO A 197 -11.92 -19.89 11.41
N SER A 198 -11.28 -21.04 11.15
CA SER A 198 -10.09 -21.48 11.90
C SER A 198 -8.84 -21.36 11.03
N TRP A 199 -7.78 -20.77 11.56
CA TRP A 199 -6.50 -20.59 10.85
C TRP A 199 -5.38 -21.40 11.50
N LYS A 200 -4.39 -21.81 10.71
CA LYS A 200 -3.16 -22.44 11.21
C LYS A 200 -2.18 -21.39 11.73
N ALA A 201 -1.63 -21.59 12.92
CA ALA A 201 -0.59 -20.74 13.52
C ALA A 201 0.82 -21.17 13.06
N LEU A 202 1.20 -20.81 11.82
CA LEU A 202 2.52 -21.14 11.29
C LEU A 202 3.48 -19.96 11.45
N LYS A 203 4.64 -20.20 12.09
CA LYS A 203 5.73 -19.22 12.23
C LYS A 203 6.32 -18.78 10.90
N THR A 204 6.14 -19.57 9.85
CA THR A 204 6.76 -19.39 8.53
C THR A 204 5.85 -18.72 7.51
N LYS A 205 4.62 -18.33 7.88
CA LYS A 205 3.71 -17.60 6.99
C LYS A 205 3.25 -16.29 7.62
N ARG A 206 2.77 -15.38 6.79
CA ARG A 206 1.98 -14.23 7.22
C ARG A 206 0.57 -14.36 6.65
N ASP A 207 -0.43 -13.80 7.32
CA ASP A 207 -1.79 -13.74 6.79
C ASP A 207 -2.17 -12.29 6.48
N PHE A 208 -2.60 -12.02 5.25
CA PHE A 208 -3.10 -10.72 4.83
C PHE A 208 -4.60 -10.82 4.59
N VAL A 209 -5.36 -10.02 5.32
CA VAL A 209 -6.82 -10.13 5.37
C VAL A 209 -7.40 -8.78 5.01
N VAL A 210 -8.27 -8.76 4.01
CA VAL A 210 -8.95 -7.55 3.56
C VAL A 210 -10.44 -7.74 3.71
N ILE A 211 -11.09 -6.80 4.36
CA ILE A 211 -12.55 -6.70 4.36
C ILE A 211 -12.97 -5.52 3.49
N THR A 212 -13.95 -5.74 2.62
CA THR A 212 -14.58 -4.70 1.79
C THR A 212 -16.10 -4.90 1.76
N ILE A 213 -16.82 -3.98 1.12
CA ILE A 213 -18.24 -4.13 0.81
C ILE A 213 -18.37 -4.41 -0.68
N ASP A 214 -19.01 -5.52 -1.04
CA ASP A 214 -19.30 -5.82 -2.43
C ASP A 214 -20.30 -4.77 -2.98
N PRO A 215 -19.96 -4.05 -4.06
CA PRO A 215 -20.78 -2.93 -4.53
C PRO A 215 -22.13 -3.36 -5.08
N LYS A 216 -22.29 -4.63 -5.50
CA LYS A 216 -23.55 -5.16 -6.06
C LYS A 216 -24.47 -5.66 -4.96
N SER A 217 -23.97 -6.55 -4.09
CA SER A 217 -24.77 -7.19 -3.03
C SER A 217 -24.88 -6.37 -1.76
N LYS A 218 -24.04 -5.34 -1.59
CA LYS A 218 -23.89 -4.54 -0.36
C LYS A 218 -23.52 -5.36 0.88
N ARG A 219 -23.04 -6.59 0.69
CA ARG A 219 -22.60 -7.48 1.77
C ARG A 219 -21.09 -7.35 2.00
N PRO A 220 -20.61 -7.57 3.24
CA PRO A 220 -19.19 -7.71 3.50
C PRO A 220 -18.58 -8.84 2.66
N LYS A 221 -17.42 -8.58 2.07
CA LYS A 221 -16.60 -9.54 1.35
C LYS A 221 -15.23 -9.58 2.00
N ILE A 222 -14.73 -10.79 2.25
CA ILE A 222 -13.45 -11.02 2.91
C ILE A 222 -12.51 -11.70 1.92
N PHE A 223 -11.33 -11.14 1.78
CA PHE A 223 -10.21 -11.77 1.09
C PHE A 223 -9.17 -12.17 2.13
N SER A 224 -8.64 -13.38 2.02
CA SER A 224 -7.59 -13.89 2.90
C SER A 224 -6.50 -14.49 2.03
N PHE A 225 -5.31 -13.93 2.15
CA PHE A 225 -4.13 -14.34 1.41
C PHE A 225 -3.10 -14.89 2.40
N LYS A 226 -2.58 -16.07 2.10
CA LYS A 226 -1.41 -16.62 2.78
C LYS A 226 -0.18 -16.07 2.08
N ASP A 227 0.75 -15.56 2.86
CA ASP A 227 1.98 -14.98 2.36
C ASP A 227 3.19 -15.78 2.84
N LEU A 228 3.99 -16.20 1.87
CA LEU A 228 5.30 -16.82 2.04
C LEU A 228 6.27 -15.92 1.27
N PRO A 229 6.84 -14.88 1.91
CA PRO A 229 7.62 -13.91 1.18
C PRO A 229 8.86 -14.54 0.52
N PRO A 230 9.17 -14.17 -0.74
CA PRO A 230 10.19 -14.87 -1.55
C PRO A 230 11.62 -14.71 -1.01
N TRP A 231 11.91 -13.64 -0.27
CA TRP A 231 13.23 -13.43 0.34
C TRP A 231 13.55 -14.36 1.52
N LEU A 232 12.60 -15.21 1.94
CA LEU A 232 12.90 -16.30 2.88
C LEU A 232 13.63 -17.46 2.22
N GLU A 233 13.45 -17.64 0.91
CA GLU A 233 14.13 -18.69 0.14
C GLU A 233 15.51 -18.22 -0.34
N ASN A 234 15.69 -16.91 -0.53
CA ASN A 234 16.98 -16.30 -0.86
C ASN A 234 17.21 -15.00 -0.07
N PRO A 235 17.95 -15.04 1.06
CA PRO A 235 18.21 -13.88 1.90
C PRO A 235 18.92 -12.72 1.18
N GLU A 236 19.67 -12.99 0.10
CA GLU A 236 20.38 -11.96 -0.67
C GLU A 236 19.41 -11.06 -1.44
N SER A 237 18.19 -11.52 -1.72
CA SER A 237 17.16 -10.72 -2.40
C SER A 237 16.45 -9.73 -1.47
N ALA A 238 16.67 -9.79 -0.16
CA ALA A 238 16.02 -8.90 0.81
C ALA A 238 16.50 -7.45 0.73
N GLY A 239 17.58 -7.18 -0.03
CA GLY A 239 18.30 -5.92 0.02
C GLY A 239 18.96 -5.76 1.39
N ASN A 240 20.29 -5.63 1.43
CA ASN A 240 20.91 -5.23 2.69
C ASN A 240 20.28 -3.91 3.16
N PRO A 241 19.90 -3.81 4.45
CA PRO A 241 19.26 -2.62 5.01
C PRO A 241 20.12 -1.36 4.84
#